data_AF-A0A367H3W0-F1
#
_entry.id   AF-A0A367H3W0-F1
#
_cell.length_a   1.000
_cell.length_b   1.000
_cell.length_c   1.000
_cell.angle_alpha   90.00
_cell.angle_beta   90.00
_cell.angle_gamma   90.00
#
_symmetry.space_group_name_H-M   'P 1'
#
loop_
_entity.id
_entity.type
_entity.pdbx_description
1 polymer ?
#
loop_
_entity_poly.entity_id
_entity_poly.type
_entity_poly.pdbx_seq_one_letter_code
_entity_poly.pdbx_strand_id
1 'polypeptide(L)'
;MSVDEEAVRSGVQSELRQKGRCVLTYVLLHGAAWLAISQTVGWEDSFLQTMELGAGLLVFIGGPSLLVALVATSEHRRMDMVQFRVLLGMFLILCAWPLVGCSTPEPLLFQVTAQIAFAALVPTPLLPEHSTGQTGQ
;
A
#
# COMPACT_ATOMS: atom_id res chain seq x y z
N MET A 1 19.41 -26.87 -19.73
CA MET A 1 18.64 -25.86 -18.96
C MET A 1 18.20 -26.56 -17.70
N SER A 2 18.86 -26.28 -16.59
CA SER A 2 18.75 -27.09 -15.36
C SER A 2 17.57 -26.62 -14.50
N VAL A 3 17.00 -27.54 -13.71
CA VAL A 3 15.87 -27.32 -12.79
C VAL A 3 16.11 -26.12 -11.85
N ASP A 4 17.37 -25.83 -11.52
CA ASP A 4 17.76 -24.67 -10.71
C ASP A 4 17.48 -23.31 -11.38
N GLU A 5 17.59 -23.21 -12.71
CA GLU A 5 17.31 -21.96 -13.43
C GLU A 5 15.82 -21.61 -13.44
N GLU A 6 14.94 -22.61 -13.51
CA GLU A 6 13.49 -22.43 -13.45
C GLU A 6 13.02 -22.06 -12.03
N ALA A 7 13.60 -22.69 -11.00
CA ALA A 7 13.32 -22.37 -9.60
C ALA A 7 13.73 -20.92 -9.27
N VAL A 8 14.91 -20.48 -9.74
CA VAL A 8 15.36 -19.09 -9.55
C VAL A 8 14.46 -18.11 -10.31
N ARG A 9 14.11 -18.40 -11.57
CA ARG A 9 13.27 -17.52 -12.38
C ARG A 9 11.86 -17.37 -11.80
N SER A 10 11.25 -18.46 -11.36
CA SER A 10 9.91 -18.44 -10.74
C SER A 10 9.90 -17.68 -9.41
N GLY A 11 10.93 -17.85 -8.58
CA GLY A 11 11.12 -17.09 -7.35
C GLY A 11 11.16 -15.58 -7.59
N VAL A 12 12.00 -15.12 -8.53
CA VAL A 12 12.13 -13.70 -8.89
C VAL A 12 10.82 -13.13 -9.44
N GLN A 13 10.09 -13.88 -10.27
CA GLN A 13 8.80 -13.42 -10.81
C GLN A 13 7.74 -13.27 -9.72
N SER A 14 7.69 -14.17 -8.74
CA SER A 14 6.75 -14.08 -7.62
C SER A 14 6.99 -12.82 -6.77
N GLU A 15 8.26 -12.49 -6.52
CA GLU A 15 8.66 -11.31 -5.74
C GLU A 15 8.31 -10.00 -6.47
N LEU A 16 8.62 -9.91 -7.77
CA LEU A 16 8.25 -8.75 -8.60
C LEU A 16 6.74 -8.56 -8.67
N ARG A 17 5.97 -9.65 -8.80
CA ARG A 17 4.51 -9.59 -8.80
C ARG A 17 3.96 -9.10 -7.47
N GLN A 18 4.55 -9.51 -6.35
CA GLN A 18 4.13 -9.06 -5.03
C GLN A 18 4.47 -7.59 -4.78
N LYS A 19 5.69 -7.15 -5.13
CA LYS A 19 6.11 -5.74 -5.06
C LYS A 19 5.21 -4.87 -5.93
N GLY A 20 4.94 -5.28 -7.17
CA GLY A 20 4.04 -4.56 -8.09
C GLY A 20 2.61 -4.43 -7.53
N ARG A 21 2.08 -5.48 -6.92
CA ARG A 21 0.76 -5.43 -6.26
C ARG A 21 0.74 -4.51 -5.06
N CYS A 22 1.79 -4.55 -4.23
CA CYS A 22 1.96 -3.66 -3.10
C CYS A 22 1.92 -2.19 -3.55
N VAL A 23 2.71 -1.84 -4.56
CA VAL A 23 2.73 -0.49 -5.14
C VAL A 23 1.37 -0.10 -5.72
N LEU A 24 0.75 -0.98 -6.51
CA LEU A 24 -0.54 -0.71 -7.12
C LEU A 24 -1.64 -0.48 -6.08
N THR A 25 -1.74 -1.33 -5.05
CA THR A 25 -2.73 -1.17 -3.98
C THR A 25 -2.53 0.14 -3.23
N TYR A 26 -1.28 0.52 -2.96
CA TYR A 26 -0.98 1.80 -2.32
C TYR A 26 -1.44 2.98 -3.16
N VAL A 27 -1.06 3.01 -4.44
CA VAL A 27 -1.41 4.10 -5.37
C VAL A 27 -2.91 4.24 -5.53
N LEU A 28 -3.64 3.12 -5.65
CA LEU A 28 -5.10 3.13 -5.76
C LEU A 28 -5.78 3.68 -4.50
N LEU A 29 -5.34 3.26 -3.32
CA LEU A 29 -5.90 3.75 -2.06
C LEU A 29 -5.60 5.23 -1.82
N HIS A 30 -4.37 5.66 -2.10
CA HIS A 30 -3.99 7.07 -2.01
C HIS A 30 -4.79 7.91 -3.00
N GLY A 31 -4.87 7.49 -4.27
CA GLY A 31 -5.67 8.18 -5.28
C GLY A 31 -7.15 8.27 -4.91
N ALA A 32 -7.74 7.18 -4.40
CA ALA A 32 -9.14 7.16 -3.96
C ALA A 32 -9.39 8.10 -2.77
N ALA A 33 -8.47 8.13 -1.80
CA ALA A 33 -8.56 9.05 -0.66
C ALA A 33 -8.54 10.51 -1.12
N TRP A 34 -7.62 10.88 -2.01
CA TRP A 34 -7.51 12.23 -2.54
C TRP A 34 -8.66 12.62 -3.47
N LEU A 35 -9.19 11.66 -4.22
CA LEU A 35 -10.43 11.86 -4.97
C LEU A 35 -11.59 12.19 -4.02
N ALA A 36 -11.75 11.45 -2.92
CA ALA A 36 -12.79 11.74 -1.92
C ALA A 36 -12.59 13.12 -1.25
N ILE A 37 -11.36 13.49 -0.91
CA ILE A 37 -11.03 14.82 -0.39
C ILE A 37 -11.44 15.90 -1.41
N SER A 38 -11.12 15.73 -2.69
CA SER A 38 -11.48 16.70 -3.73
C SER A 38 -13.00 16.93 -3.90
N GLN A 39 -13.83 15.97 -3.48
CA GLN A 39 -15.30 16.08 -3.52
C GLN A 39 -15.87 16.72 -2.24
N THR A 40 -15.10 16.76 -1.16
CA THR A 40 -15.54 17.24 0.16
C THR A 40 -15.02 18.64 0.48
N VAL A 41 -13.88 19.04 -0.09
CA VAL A 41 -13.39 20.42 -0.04
C VAL A 41 -14.30 21.32 -0.88
N GLY A 42 -14.66 22.49 -0.34
CA GLY A 42 -15.57 23.42 -1.00
C GLY A 42 -15.05 23.86 -2.38
N TRP A 43 -15.98 24.14 -3.31
CA TRP A 43 -15.71 24.55 -4.70
C TRP A 43 -14.79 25.77 -4.88
N GLU A 44 -14.47 26.49 -3.79
CA GLU A 44 -13.55 27.63 -3.78
C GLU A 44 -12.09 27.21 -4.00
N ASP A 45 -11.71 26.00 -3.56
CA ASP A 45 -10.42 25.41 -3.91
C ASP A 45 -10.56 24.64 -5.22
N SER A 46 -9.73 24.98 -6.21
CA SER A 46 -9.81 24.31 -7.51
C SER A 46 -9.45 22.82 -7.36
N PHE A 47 -10.24 21.95 -7.98
CA PHE A 47 -9.99 20.49 -8.02
C PHE A 47 -8.52 20.16 -8.35
N LEU A 48 -7.93 20.90 -9.32
CA LEU A 48 -6.54 20.71 -9.72
C LEU A 48 -5.55 21.01 -8.59
N GLN A 49 -5.79 22.05 -7.80
CA GLN A 49 -4.92 22.41 -6.68
C GLN A 49 -4.98 21.37 -5.56
N THR A 50 -6.17 20.83 -5.28
CA THR A 50 -6.34 19.72 -4.32
C THR A 50 -5.64 18.45 -4.81
N MET A 51 -5.75 18.14 -6.10
CA MET A 51 -5.06 16.99 -6.70
C MET A 51 -3.53 17.17 -6.75
N GLU A 52 -3.05 18.38 -7.02
CA GLU A 52 -1.62 18.73 -7.00
C GLU A 52 -1.05 18.59 -5.58
N LEU A 53 -1.76 19.09 -4.57
CA LEU A 53 -1.43 18.90 -3.16
C LEU A 53 -1.37 17.40 -2.82
N GLY A 54 -2.35 16.63 -3.28
CA GLY A 54 -2.39 15.19 -3.07
C GLY A 54 -1.26 14.42 -3.73
N ALA A 55 -0.85 14.85 -4.92
CA ALA A 55 0.32 14.31 -5.62
C ALA A 55 1.63 14.70 -4.90
N GLY A 56 1.74 15.92 -4.39
CA GLY A 56 2.88 16.34 -3.57
C GLY A 56 2.99 15.51 -2.29
N LEU A 57 1.88 15.30 -1.60
CA LEU A 57 1.84 14.50 -0.38
C LEU A 57 2.05 13.00 -0.62
N LEU A 58 1.78 12.50 -1.84
CA LEU A 58 2.21 11.15 -2.23
C LEU A 58 3.73 11.00 -2.14
N VAL A 59 4.50 12.02 -2.50
CA VAL A 59 5.97 11.95 -2.43
C VAL A 59 6.44 11.98 -0.98
N PHE A 60 5.91 12.90 -0.17
CA PHE A 60 6.37 13.11 1.20
C PHE A 60 5.86 12.07 2.21
N ILE A 61 4.61 11.65 2.09
CA ILE A 61 3.99 10.68 3.00
C ILE A 61 4.00 9.29 2.36
N GLY A 62 3.66 9.23 1.07
CA GLY A 62 3.55 7.96 0.35
C GLY A 62 4.88 7.32 -0.01
N GLY A 63 5.90 8.10 -0.38
CA GLY A 63 7.24 7.59 -0.64
C GLY A 63 7.81 6.80 0.55
N PRO A 64 7.88 7.39 1.76
CA PRO A 64 8.32 6.69 2.96
C PRO A 64 7.42 5.49 3.31
N SER A 65 6.10 5.65 3.22
CA SER A 65 5.12 4.58 3.47
C SER A 65 5.36 3.37 2.55
N LEU A 66 5.62 3.63 1.27
CA LEU A 66 5.85 2.63 0.24
C LEU A 66 7.20 1.92 0.45
N LEU A 67 8.24 2.67 0.79
CA LEU A 67 9.56 2.12 1.13
C LEU A 67 9.46 1.16 2.32
N VAL A 68 8.79 1.57 3.39
CA VAL A 68 8.55 0.72 4.56
C VAL A 68 7.78 -0.54 4.14
N ALA A 69 6.72 -0.40 3.36
CA ALA A 69 5.93 -1.54 2.89
C ALA A 69 6.75 -2.52 2.05
N LEU A 70 7.62 -2.03 1.15
CA LEU A 70 8.48 -2.86 0.30
C LEU A 70 9.51 -3.64 1.13
N VAL A 71 10.16 -2.98 2.08
CA VAL A 71 11.11 -3.64 3.00
C VAL A 71 10.38 -4.67 3.84
N ALA A 72 9.23 -4.30 4.40
CA ALA A 72 8.42 -5.17 5.23
C ALA A 72 7.94 -6.40 4.42
N THR A 73 7.47 -6.24 3.19
CA THR A 73 7.06 -7.38 2.34
C THR A 73 8.20 -8.31 1.98
N SER A 74 9.44 -7.81 1.90
CA SER A 74 10.63 -8.64 1.68
C SER A 74 10.93 -9.51 2.91
N GLU A 75 10.71 -8.99 4.10
CA GLU A 75 10.96 -9.67 5.39
C GLU A 75 9.75 -10.47 5.92
N HIS A 76 8.58 -10.41 5.25
CA HIS A 76 7.34 -11.01 5.77
C HIS A 76 7.48 -12.51 6.05
N ARG A 77 8.39 -13.23 5.38
CA ARG A 77 8.59 -14.67 5.57
C ARG A 77 9.02 -15.06 6.99
N ARG A 78 9.49 -14.11 7.80
CA ARG A 78 9.99 -14.37 9.15
C ARG A 78 8.99 -14.02 10.27
N MET A 79 7.82 -13.48 9.94
CA MET A 79 6.93 -12.85 10.93
C MET A 79 5.47 -13.27 10.77
N ASP A 80 4.75 -13.38 11.89
CA ASP A 80 3.32 -13.67 11.88
C ASP A 80 2.54 -12.54 11.17
N MET A 81 1.52 -12.92 10.40
CA MET A 81 0.79 -12.01 9.52
C MET A 81 0.05 -10.92 10.32
N VAL A 82 -0.44 -11.22 11.52
CA VAL A 82 -1.12 -10.23 12.36
C VAL A 82 -0.10 -9.22 12.90
N GLN A 83 1.03 -9.70 13.42
CA GLN A 83 2.09 -8.83 13.92
C GLN A 83 2.66 -7.92 12.81
N PHE A 84 2.84 -8.47 11.62
CA PHE A 84 3.25 -7.71 10.44
C PHE A 84 2.31 -6.54 10.14
N ARG A 85 0.99 -6.80 10.10
CA ARG A 85 -0.02 -5.77 9.81
C ARG A 85 -0.06 -4.67 10.87
N VAL A 86 0.09 -5.04 12.15
CA VAL A 86 0.10 -4.08 13.25
C VAL A 86 1.32 -3.17 13.20
N LEU A 87 2.52 -3.74 13.00
CA LEU A 87 3.75 -2.95 12.86
C LEU A 87 3.73 -2.07 11.62
N LEU A 88 3.28 -2.60 10.49
CA LEU A 88 3.11 -1.83 9.26
C LEU A 88 2.13 -0.68 9.48
N GLY A 89 0.98 -0.92 10.09
CA GLY A 89 0.00 0.10 10.44
C GLY A 89 0.59 1.21 11.33
N MET A 90 1.33 0.85 12.39
CA MET A 90 2.00 1.85 13.25
C MET A 90 2.97 2.74 12.47
N PHE A 91 3.82 2.15 11.64
CA PHE A 91 4.79 2.91 10.84
C PHE A 91 4.09 3.81 9.82
N LEU A 92 3.01 3.34 9.20
CA LEU A 92 2.24 4.14 8.25
C LEU A 92 1.58 5.33 8.93
N ILE A 93 0.96 5.13 10.11
CA ILE A 93 0.38 6.22 10.92
C ILE A 93 1.46 7.24 11.28
N LEU A 94 2.66 6.78 11.67
CA LEU A 94 3.79 7.68 11.90
C LEU A 94 4.15 8.45 10.64
N CYS A 95 4.11 7.85 9.44
CA CYS A 95 4.33 8.58 8.19
C CYS A 95 3.22 9.60 7.88
N ALA A 96 1.99 9.43 8.38
CA ALA A 96 0.90 10.40 8.26
C ALA A 96 0.97 11.56 9.27
N TRP A 97 1.93 11.54 10.21
CA TRP A 97 2.11 12.59 11.20
C TRP A 97 2.17 14.04 10.69
N PRO A 98 2.63 14.41 9.46
CA PRO A 98 2.72 15.82 9.08
C PRO A 98 1.33 16.39 8.82
N LEU A 99 0.32 15.53 8.58
CA LEU A 99 -1.07 15.93 8.40
C LEU A 99 -1.71 16.42 9.69
N VAL A 100 -1.11 16.16 10.86
CA VAL A 100 -1.55 16.76 12.14
C VAL A 100 -1.38 18.29 12.12
N GLY A 101 -0.48 18.80 11.30
CA GLY A 101 -0.30 20.25 11.10
C GLY A 101 -1.31 20.88 10.13
N CYS A 102 -2.16 20.10 9.45
CA CYS A 102 -3.19 20.65 8.57
C CYS A 102 -4.34 21.24 9.41
N SER A 103 -4.86 22.38 8.98
CA SER A 103 -6.00 23.06 9.59
C SER A 103 -7.34 22.37 9.34
N THR A 104 -7.38 21.36 8.47
CA THR A 104 -8.57 20.61 8.07
C THR A 104 -8.47 19.15 8.53
N PRO A 105 -9.53 18.58 9.14
CA PRO A 105 -9.52 17.19 9.61
C PRO A 105 -9.66 16.15 8.49
N GLU A 106 -10.22 16.53 7.33
CA GLU A 106 -10.53 15.60 6.23
C GLU A 106 -9.28 14.90 5.67
N PRO A 107 -8.18 15.60 5.31
CA PRO A 107 -7.00 14.95 4.77
C PRO A 107 -6.39 13.92 5.72
N LEU A 108 -6.41 14.22 7.03
CA LEU A 108 -5.93 13.30 8.06
C LEU A 108 -6.79 12.03 8.13
N LEU A 109 -8.12 12.17 8.20
CA LEU A 109 -9.04 11.04 8.29
C LEU A 109 -8.96 10.11 7.07
N PHE A 110 -8.97 10.68 5.87
CA PHE A 110 -8.91 9.89 4.64
C PHE A 110 -7.53 9.22 4.45
N GLN A 111 -6.43 9.91 4.77
CA GLN A 111 -5.10 9.33 4.67
C GLN A 111 -4.89 8.19 5.68
N VAL A 112 -5.30 8.39 6.94
CA VAL A 112 -5.22 7.34 7.97
C VAL A 112 -6.07 6.13 7.59
N THR A 113 -7.29 6.36 7.07
CA THR A 113 -8.16 5.28 6.59
C THR A 113 -7.51 4.52 5.43
N ALA A 114 -6.91 5.21 4.47
CA ALA A 114 -6.19 4.60 3.35
C ALA A 114 -4.99 3.77 3.84
N GLN A 115 -4.23 4.25 4.82
CA GLN A 115 -3.11 3.52 5.40
C GLN A 115 -3.54 2.27 6.17
N ILE A 116 -4.64 2.35 6.93
CA ILE A 116 -5.23 1.19 7.62
C ILE A 116 -5.71 0.16 6.60
N ALA A 117 -6.44 0.59 5.57
CA ALA A 117 -6.90 -0.28 4.49
C ALA A 117 -5.72 -0.95 3.77
N PHE A 118 -4.66 -0.20 3.51
CA PHE A 118 -3.44 -0.72 2.91
C PHE A 118 -2.77 -1.77 3.80
N ALA A 119 -2.59 -1.47 5.09
CA ALA A 119 -2.02 -2.42 6.04
C ALA A 119 -2.86 -3.70 6.19
N ALA A 120 -4.20 -3.60 6.08
CA ALA A 120 -5.07 -4.77 6.11
C ALA A 120 -4.97 -5.62 4.84
N LEU A 121 -4.73 -4.99 3.68
CA LEU A 121 -4.66 -5.66 2.38
C LEU A 121 -3.28 -6.25 2.06
N VAL A 122 -2.20 -5.78 2.69
CA VAL A 122 -0.83 -6.32 2.53
C VAL A 122 -0.48 -7.25 3.70
N PRO A 123 0.14 -8.42 3.48
CA PRO A 123 0.56 -9.01 2.21
C PRO A 123 -0.50 -9.97 1.67
N THR A 124 -1.78 -9.72 1.96
CA THR A 124 -2.86 -10.65 1.67
C THR A 124 -2.87 -10.97 0.18
N PRO A 125 -2.75 -12.25 -0.21
CA PRO A 125 -2.93 -12.61 -1.61
C PRO A 125 -4.40 -12.32 -1.97
N LEU A 126 -4.66 -11.19 -2.66
CA LEU A 126 -5.97 -10.78 -3.21
C LEU A 126 -6.62 -11.82 -4.15
N LEU A 127 -5.94 -12.94 -4.43
CA LEU A 127 -6.46 -14.06 -5.19
C LEU A 127 -6.08 -15.33 -4.42
N PRO A 128 -7.04 -16.23 -4.13
CA PRO A 128 -6.69 -17.56 -3.66
C PRO A 128 -5.80 -18.19 -4.74
N GLU A 129 -4.59 -18.58 -4.38
CA GLU A 129 -3.77 -19.44 -5.22
C GLU A 129 -4.64 -20.65 -5.58
N HIS A 130 -4.98 -20.77 -6.86
CA HIS A 130 -5.70 -21.94 -7.32
C HIS A 130 -4.77 -23.12 -7.07
N SER A 131 -5.09 -23.93 -6.06
CA SER A 131 -4.51 -25.24 -5.82
C SER A 131 -4.96 -26.18 -6.93
N THR A 132 -4.51 -25.94 -8.17
CA THR A 132 -4.53 -26.94 -9.25
C THR A 132 -3.36 -27.87 -9.01
N GLY A 133 -3.54 -28.74 -8.03
CA GLY A 133 -2.56 -29.70 -7.57
C GLY A 133 -3.15 -30.68 -6.57
N GLN A 134 -4.42 -31.06 -6.74
CA GLN A 134 -4.92 -32.31 -6.15
C GLN A 134 -5.10 -33.31 -7.29
N THR A 135 -4.02 -34.07 -7.45
CA THR A 135 -3.82 -35.28 -8.22
C THR A 135 -5.07 -36.13 -8.38
N GLY A 136 -5.26 -36.66 -9.59
CA GLY A 136 -6.08 -37.84 -9.79
C GLY A 136 -5.64 -38.96 -8.86
N GLN A 137 -6.62 -39.53 -8.17
CA GLN A 137 -6.78 -40.95 -7.89
C GLN A 137 -8.27 -41.24 -7.88
#